data_AF-A0A7C1XTL5-F1
#
_entry.id   AF-A0A7C1XTL5-F1
#
_cell.length_a   1.000
_cell.length_b   1.000
_cell.length_c   1.000
_cell.angle_alpha   90.00
_cell.angle_beta   90.00
_cell.angle_gamma   90.00
#
_symmetry.space_group_name_H-M   'P 1'
#
loop_
_entity.id
_entity.type
_entity.pdbx_description
1 polymer ?
#
loop_
_entity_poly.entity_id
_entity_poly.type
_entity_poly.pdbx_seq_one_letter_code
_entity_poly.pdbx_strand_id
1 'polypeptide(L)' 'KGYASVEDFLRHEVLAGQQIESAGLAVGSRYFLIRAEVFTGAARVRLFSLVERDADGVRTLLRSQGVW' A
#
# COMPACT_ATOMS: atom_id res chain seq x y z
N LYS A 1 16.40 1.75 -3.93
CA LYS A 1 15.61 0.51 -3.73
C LYS A 1 15.29 0.41 -2.24
N GLY A 2 14.17 -0.22 -1.85
CA GLY A 2 13.83 -0.43 -0.43
C GLY A 2 14.71 -1.51 0.23
N TYR A 3 14.51 -1.73 1.53
CA TYR A 3 15.18 -2.79 2.30
C TYR A 3 14.75 -4.19 1.84
N ALA A 4 15.66 -5.16 1.90
CA ALA A 4 15.39 -6.54 1.53
C ALA A 4 14.67 -7.32 2.65
N SER A 5 14.89 -6.94 3.90
CA SER A 5 14.23 -7.51 5.07
C SER A 5 13.98 -6.48 6.18
N VAL A 6 13.18 -6.85 7.18
CA VAL A 6 12.93 -6.00 8.35
C VAL A 6 14.22 -5.84 9.17
N GLU A 7 15.06 -6.87 9.24
CA GLU A 7 16.34 -6.83 9.93
C GLU A 7 17.30 -5.82 9.28
N ASP A 8 17.34 -5.76 7.95
CA ASP A 8 18.14 -4.76 7.23
C ASP A 8 17.66 -3.33 7.51
N PHE A 9 16.34 -3.14 7.64
CA PHE A 9 15.76 -1.87 8.06
C PHE A 9 16.15 -1.51 9.50
N LEU A 10 16.04 -2.46 10.44
CA LEU A 10 16.31 -2.23 11.87
C LEU A 10 17.80 -1.98 12.18
N ARG A 11 18.71 -2.48 11.34
CA ARG A 11 20.16 -2.23 11.46
C ARG A 11 20.60 -0.85 10.96
N HIS A 12 19.68 -0.07 10.39
CA HIS A 12 20.02 1.25 9.86
C HIS A 12 20.48 2.19 10.99
N GLU A 13 21.58 2.91 10.77
CA GLU A 13 22.25 3.73 11.80
C GLU A 13 21.32 4.77 12.46
N VAL A 14 20.37 5.32 11.70
CA VAL A 14 19.34 6.25 12.20
C VAL A 14 18.49 5.66 13.34
N LEU A 15 18.39 4.34 13.42
CA LEU A 15 17.62 3.64 14.47
C LEU A 15 18.51 3.17 15.63
N ALA A 16 19.82 3.47 15.61
CA ALA A 16 20.73 3.06 16.66
C ALA A 16 20.28 3.61 18.03
N GLY A 17 20.26 2.73 19.04
CA GLY A 17 19.79 3.07 20.38
C GLY A 17 18.26 3.07 20.56
N GLN A 18 17.49 2.87 19.49
CA GLN A 18 16.04 2.67 19.60
C GLN A 18 15.72 1.17 19.73
N GLN A 19 14.85 0.83 20.68
CA GLN A 19 14.28 -0.52 20.78
C GLN A 19 12.98 -0.57 19.98
N ILE A 20 13.10 -0.93 18.70
CA ILE A 20 11.95 -1.12 17.81
C ILE A 20 11.66 -2.61 17.74
N GLU A 21 10.44 -2.99 18.13
CA GLU A 21 9.96 -4.36 17.97
C GLU A 21 9.68 -4.65 16.48
N SER A 22 10.11 -5.81 16.00
CA SER A 22 9.86 -6.22 14.61
C SER A 22 8.42 -6.63 14.34
N ALA A 23 7.63 -6.90 15.38
CA ALA A 23 6.26 -7.35 15.27
C ALA A 23 5.39 -6.29 14.57
N GLY A 24 4.72 -6.70 13.49
CA GLY A 24 3.87 -5.83 12.69
C GLY A 24 4.58 -5.03 11.59
N LEU A 25 5.92 -5.11 11.50
CA LEU A 25 6.68 -4.53 10.39
C LEU A 25 6.80 -5.51 9.22
N ALA A 26 6.82 -4.96 8.00
CA ALA A 26 7.05 -5.72 6.78
C ALA A 26 7.72 -4.84 5.71
N VAL A 27 8.51 -5.45 4.84
CA VAL A 27 9.14 -4.78 3.68
C VAL A 27 8.31 -4.89 2.39
N GLY A 28 7.09 -5.43 2.50
CA GLY A 28 6.16 -5.58 1.41
C GLY A 28 4.72 -5.40 1.87
N SER A 29 3.84 -5.09 0.92
CA SER A 29 2.39 -5.00 1.17
C SER A 29 1.63 -6.03 0.35
N ARG A 30 0.56 -6.54 0.95
CA ARG A 30 -0.51 -7.29 0.28
C ARG A 30 -1.67 -6.40 -0.11
N TYR A 31 -1.83 -5.23 0.49
CA TYR A 31 -3.00 -4.38 0.28
C TYR A 31 -2.62 -3.06 -0.38
N PHE A 32 -3.41 -2.65 -1.37
CA PHE A 32 -3.17 -1.44 -2.15
C PHE A 32 -4.49 -0.70 -2.40
N LEU A 33 -4.43 0.63 -2.42
CA LEU A 33 -5.56 1.47 -2.82
C LEU A 33 -5.31 1.99 -4.25
N ILE A 34 -6.11 1.52 -5.21
CA ILE A 34 -6.06 1.99 -6.59
C ILE A 34 -7.04 3.15 -6.75
N ARG A 35 -6.53 4.29 -7.24
CA ARG A 35 -7.33 5.45 -7.61
C ARG A 35 -7.43 5.54 -9.13
N ALA A 36 -8.62 5.29 -9.65
CA ALA A 36 -8.93 5.48 -11.06
C ALA A 36 -9.67 6.80 -11.27
N GLU A 37 -9.30 7.54 -12.31
CA GLU A 37 -9.99 8.75 -12.74
C GLU A 37 -10.41 8.62 -14.18
N VAL A 38 -11.67 8.99 -14.46
CA VAL A 38 -12.23 8.97 -15.80
C VAL A 38 -12.75 10.36 -16.13
N PHE A 39 -12.44 10.82 -17.35
CA PHE A 39 -12.87 12.11 -17.89
C PHE A 39 -13.71 11.83 -19.15
N THR A 40 -14.94 12.33 -19.17
CA THR A 40 -15.84 12.20 -20.32
C THR A 40 -16.52 13.54 -20.61
N GLY A 41 -16.05 14.25 -21.62
CA GLY A 41 -16.45 15.65 -21.86
C GLY A 41 -16.09 16.52 -20.65
N ALA A 42 -17.09 17.16 -20.05
CA ALA A 42 -16.93 17.95 -18.82
C ALA A 42 -17.05 17.13 -17.53
N ALA A 43 -17.50 15.87 -17.59
CA ALA A 43 -17.67 15.03 -16.41
C ALA A 43 -16.35 14.42 -15.96
N ARG A 44 -16.12 14.38 -14.64
CA ARG A 44 -14.98 13.71 -14.01
C ARG A 44 -15.49 12.78 -12.91
N VAL A 45 -15.12 11.51 -12.99
CA VAL A 45 -15.47 10.50 -11.99
C VAL A 45 -14.19 9.94 -11.38
N ARG A 46 -14.20 9.68 -10.07
CA ARG A 46 -13.13 8.93 -9.40
C ARG A 46 -13.66 7.70 -8.70
N LEU A 47 -12.89 6.63 -8.82
CA LEU A 47 -13.13 5.37 -8.15
C LEU A 47 -11.89 5.00 -7.32
N PHE A 48 -12.09 4.74 -6.04
CA PHE A 48 -11.10 4.13 -5.16
C PHE A 48 -11.42 2.65 -5.01
N SER A 49 -10.44 1.79 -5.26
CA SER A 49 -10.56 0.34 -5.13
C SER A 49 -9.51 -0.18 -4.16
N LEU A 50 -9.93 -0.73 -3.02
CA LEU A 50 -9.02 -1.49 -2.15
C LEU A 50 -8.83 -2.86 -2.77
N VAL A 51 -7.58 -3.22 -3.08
CA VAL A 51 -7.22 -4.52 -3.62
C VAL A 51 -6.28 -5.25 -2.67
N GLU A 52 -6.43 -6.56 -2.65
CA GLU A 52 -5.49 -7.48 -2.02
C GLU A 52 -4.77 -8.28 -3.11
N ARG A 53 -3.45 -8.37 -2.96
CA ARG A 53 -2.57 -9.23 -3.74
C ARG A 53 -2.09 -10.38 -2.86
N ASP A 54 -2.29 -11.59 -3.33
CA ASP A 54 -1.79 -12.82 -2.73
C ASP A 54 -0.99 -13.62 -3.77
N ALA A 55 -0.72 -14.90 -3.48
CA ALA A 55 0.02 -15.78 -4.37
C ALA A 55 -0.78 -16.18 -5.62
N ASP A 56 -2.12 -16.17 -5.53
CA ASP A 56 -3.03 -16.64 -6.58
C ASP A 56 -3.43 -15.51 -7.52
N GLY A 57 -3.32 -14.25 -7.07
CA GLY A 57 -3.47 -13.08 -7.93
C GLY A 57 -3.85 -11.82 -7.17
N VAL A 58 -4.74 -11.04 -7.78
CA VAL A 58 -5.23 -9.76 -7.24
C VAL A 58 -6.74 -9.79 -7.20
N ARG A 59 -7.33 -9.47 -6.03
CA ARG A 59 -8.78 -9.36 -5.84
C ARG A 59 -9.17 -7.97 -5.32
N THR A 60 -10.31 -7.47 -5.77
CA THR A 60 -10.88 -6.22 -5.22
C THR A 60 -11.73 -6.52 -4.00
N LEU A 61 -11.41 -5.89 -2.87
CA LEU A 61 -12.13 -6.04 -1.60
C LEU A 61 -13.23 -4.99 -1.44
N LEU A 62 -12.96 -3.75 -1.85
CA LEU A 62 -13.89 -2.63 -1.72
C LEU A 62 -13.78 -1.72 -2.94
N ARG A 63 -14.92 -1.10 -3.29
CA ARG A 63 -14.98 0.02 -4.24
C ARG A 63 -15.77 1.16 -3.64
N SER A 64 -15.25 2.38 -3.71
CA SER A 64 -15.97 3.59 -3.34
C SER A 64 -15.80 4.65 -4.44
N GLN A 65 -16.91 5.24 -4.86
CA GLN A 65 -16.87 6.40 -5.73
C GLN A 65 -16.67 7.64 -4.86
N GLY A 66 -15.70 8.47 -5.23
CA GLY A 66 -15.51 9.76 -4.55
C GLY A 66 -16.58 10.74 -5.01
N VAL A 67 -17.40 11.24 -4.10
CA VAL A 67 -18.31 12.36 -4.37
C VAL A 67 -17.54 13.66 -4.13
N TRP A 68 -17.74 14.65 -5.00
CA TRP A 68 -17.23 16.02 -4.84
C TRP A 68 -18.29 16.90 -4.21
#